data_AF-A0A0D7PPM6-F1
#
_entry.id   AF-A0A0D7PPM6-F1
#
_cell.length_a   1.000
_cell.length_b   1.000
_cell.length_c   1.000
_cell.angle_alpha   90.00
_cell.angle_beta   90.00
_cell.angle_gamma   90.00
#
_symmetry.space_group_name_H-M   'P 1'
#
loop_
_entity.id
_entity.type
_entity.pdbx_description
1 polymer ?
#
loop_
_entity_poly.entity_id
_entity_poly.type
_entity_poly.pdbx_seq_one_letter_code
_entity_poly.pdbx_strand_id
1 'polypeptide(L)'
;MLAAVPWSASAVSAQTAQDEQLRHVISNLKACVRTHAPAAQAIGIQTIGDAVNYFVEVCNIPMPDLARIGALPPGIIRGTIAREWTALADMARPR
;
A
#
# COMPACT_ATOMS: atom_id res chain seq x y z
N MET A 1 -26.40 -35.49 -15.03
CA MET A 1 -25.97 -34.28 -15.77
C MET A 1 -25.66 -33.21 -14.72
N LEU A 2 -24.38 -32.92 -14.48
CA LEU A 2 -23.96 -31.90 -13.51
C LEU A 2 -24.00 -30.54 -14.23
N ALA A 3 -25.02 -29.75 -13.94
CA ALA A 3 -25.08 -28.37 -14.39
C ALA A 3 -23.96 -27.58 -13.69
N ALA A 4 -22.88 -27.29 -14.41
CA ALA A 4 -21.84 -26.39 -13.95
C ALA A 4 -22.47 -25.02 -13.71
N VAL A 5 -22.50 -24.61 -12.45
CA VAL A 5 -23.21 -23.40 -12.06
C VAL A 5 -22.37 -22.18 -12.47
N PRO A 6 -22.88 -21.25 -13.32
CA PRO A 6 -22.05 -20.26 -14.02
C PRO A 6 -21.60 -19.06 -13.17
N TRP A 7 -21.97 -18.97 -11.88
CA TRP A 7 -21.65 -17.84 -11.02
C TRP A 7 -20.20 -17.82 -10.52
N SER A 8 -19.48 -18.93 -10.63
CA SER A 8 -18.08 -19.00 -10.20
C SER A 8 -17.14 -18.20 -11.11
N ALA A 9 -17.45 -18.06 -12.40
CA ALA A 9 -16.58 -17.31 -13.32
C ALA A 9 -16.58 -15.81 -13.01
N SER A 10 -17.75 -15.22 -12.75
CA SER A 10 -17.88 -13.79 -12.45
C SER A 10 -17.31 -13.39 -11.09
N ALA A 11 -17.49 -14.25 -10.07
CA ALA A 11 -16.91 -14.03 -8.75
C ALA A 11 -15.38 -14.11 -8.77
N VAL A 12 -14.81 -15.10 -9.46
CA VAL A 12 -13.36 -15.23 -9.63
C VAL A 12 -12.78 -14.06 -10.41
N SER A 13 -13.46 -13.61 -11.48
CA SER A 13 -13.01 -12.46 -12.27
C SER A 13 -12.98 -11.16 -11.47
N ALA A 14 -14.00 -10.93 -10.63
CA ALA A 14 -14.05 -9.78 -9.73
C ALA A 14 -12.97 -9.82 -8.66
N GLN A 15 -12.67 -11.00 -8.09
CA GLN A 15 -11.59 -11.19 -7.11
C GLN A 15 -10.21 -10.93 -7.74
N THR A 16 -9.99 -11.45 -8.96
CA THR A 16 -8.71 -11.26 -9.67
C THR A 16 -8.45 -9.79 -9.98
N ALA A 17 -9.48 -9.05 -10.40
CA ALA A 17 -9.40 -7.61 -10.66
C ALA A 17 -9.12 -6.81 -9.37
N GLN A 18 -9.72 -7.20 -8.24
CA GLN A 18 -9.44 -6.59 -6.94
C GLN A 18 -8.00 -6.84 -6.48
N ASP A 19 -7.49 -8.06 -6.65
CA ASP A 19 -6.10 -8.42 -6.32
C ASP A 19 -5.09 -7.65 -7.18
N GLU A 20 -5.36 -7.50 -8.47
CA GLU A 20 -4.51 -6.72 -9.36
C GLU A 20 -4.49 -5.23 -8.98
N GLN A 21 -5.65 -4.66 -8.67
CA GLN A 21 -5.73 -3.30 -8.19
C GLN A 21 -5.03 -3.11 -6.85
N LEU A 22 -5.17 -4.04 -5.91
CA LEU A 22 -4.45 -4.02 -4.64
C LEU A 22 -2.93 -4.00 -4.85
N ARG A 23 -2.42 -4.84 -5.76
CA ARG A 23 -0.99 -4.82 -6.12
C ARG A 23 -0.57 -3.47 -6.69
N HIS A 24 -1.39 -2.87 -7.55
CA HIS A 24 -1.13 -1.53 -8.08
C HIS A 24 -1.07 -0.47 -6.98
N VAL A 25 -2.03 -0.46 -6.06
CA VAL A 25 -2.04 0.48 -4.92
C VAL A 25 -0.81 0.30 -4.05
N ILE A 26 -0.46 -0.94 -3.69
CA ILE A 26 0.73 -1.24 -2.90
C ILE A 26 2.00 -0.79 -3.63
N SER A 27 2.08 -1.01 -4.94
CA SER A 27 3.23 -0.60 -5.76
C SER A 27 3.39 0.94 -5.76
N ASN A 28 2.29 1.66 -6.02
CA ASN A 28 2.28 3.12 -6.02
C ASN A 28 2.65 3.69 -4.64
N LEU A 29 2.13 3.08 -3.57
CA LEU A 29 2.46 3.47 -2.20
C LEU A 29 3.94 3.30 -1.90
N LYS A 30 4.54 2.15 -2.27
CA LYS A 30 5.98 1.92 -2.10
C LYS A 30 6.81 2.93 -2.89
N ALA A 31 6.43 3.21 -4.13
CA ALA A 31 7.11 4.21 -4.97
C ALA A 31 7.05 5.61 -4.36
N CYS A 32 5.90 5.99 -3.78
CA CYS A 32 5.75 7.25 -3.07
C CYS A 32 6.65 7.31 -1.82
N VAL A 33 6.63 6.29 -0.97
CA VAL A 33 7.48 6.24 0.24
C VAL A 33 8.96 6.38 -0.13
N ARG A 34 9.43 5.68 -1.17
CA ARG A 34 10.82 5.80 -1.66
C ARG A 34 11.16 7.20 -2.14
N THR A 35 10.25 7.82 -2.89
CA THR A 35 10.44 9.18 -3.44
C THR A 35 10.54 10.23 -2.33
N HIS A 36 9.71 10.10 -1.29
CA HIS A 36 9.63 11.09 -0.21
C HIS A 36 10.47 10.75 1.03
N ALA A 37 11.10 9.57 1.07
CA ALA A 37 11.96 9.16 2.18
C ALA A 37 13.11 10.14 2.49
N PRO A 38 13.84 10.69 1.50
CA PRO A 38 14.87 11.69 1.79
C PRO A 38 14.30 12.95 2.46
N ALA A 39 13.09 13.38 2.08
CA ALA A 39 12.43 14.53 2.68
C ALA A 39 12.01 14.23 4.14
N ALA A 40 11.47 13.03 4.39
CA ALA A 40 11.15 12.57 5.75
C ALA A 40 12.40 12.52 6.66
N GLN A 41 13.53 12.03 6.12
CA GLN A 41 14.80 12.00 6.85
C GLN A 41 15.33 13.42 7.12
N ALA A 42 15.21 14.34 6.16
CA ALA A 42 15.67 15.72 6.29
C ALA A 42 14.92 16.50 7.38
N ILE A 43 13.65 16.17 7.65
CA ILE A 43 12.86 16.76 8.73
C ILE A 43 12.96 15.97 10.06
N GLY A 44 13.83 14.96 10.12
CA GLY A 44 14.14 14.23 11.36
C GLY A 44 13.14 13.13 11.73
N ILE A 45 12.32 12.63 10.79
CA ILE A 45 11.48 11.46 11.05
C ILE A 45 12.37 10.25 11.27
N GLN A 46 12.24 9.63 12.44
CA GLN A 46 13.03 8.44 12.83
C GLN A 46 12.16 7.27 13.26
N THR A 47 10.95 7.53 13.78
CA THR A 47 10.06 6.47 14.25
C THR A 47 9.18 5.95 13.13
N ILE A 48 8.81 4.67 13.20
CA ILE A 48 7.86 4.07 12.25
C ILE A 48 6.49 4.76 12.36
N GLY A 49 6.07 5.15 13.56
CA GLY A 49 4.79 5.83 13.79
C GLY A 49 4.71 7.17 13.07
N ASP A 50 5.74 8.00 13.19
CA ASP A 50 5.82 9.31 12.54
C ASP A 50 5.94 9.17 11.03
N ALA A 51 6.74 8.22 10.56
CA ALA A 51 6.86 7.90 9.13
C ALA A 51 5.51 7.49 8.55
N VAL A 52 4.77 6.61 9.23
CA VAL A 52 3.45 6.19 8.79
C VAL A 52 2.49 7.36 8.67
N ASN A 53 2.42 8.24 9.67
CA ASN A 53 1.54 9.42 9.61
C ASN A 53 1.95 10.36 8.47
N TYR A 54 3.24 10.65 8.34
CA TYR A 54 3.78 11.50 7.28
C TYR A 54 3.44 10.96 5.87
N PHE A 55 3.71 9.69 5.59
CA PHE A 55 3.45 9.14 4.26
C PHE A 55 1.97 8.90 3.98
N VAL A 56 1.13 8.69 4.99
CA VAL A 56 -0.33 8.66 4.78
C VAL A 56 -0.81 10.01 4.25
N GLU A 57 -0.29 11.12 4.78
CA GLU A 57 -0.63 12.47 4.31
C GLU A 57 0.02 12.79 2.95
N VAL A 58 1.32 12.52 2.80
CA VAL A 58 2.08 12.89 1.61
C VAL A 58 1.72 12.05 0.39
N CYS A 59 1.52 10.74 0.56
CA CYS A 59 1.22 9.86 -0.56
C CYS A 59 -0.22 9.92 -1.03
N ASN A 60 -1.11 10.58 -0.26
CA ASN A 60 -2.52 10.86 -0.58
C ASN A 60 -3.15 9.80 -1.51
N ILE A 61 -3.23 8.55 -1.03
CA ILE A 61 -3.65 7.43 -1.85
C ILE A 61 -5.09 7.70 -2.33
N PRO A 62 -5.36 7.68 -3.65
CA PRO A 62 -6.66 8.05 -4.17
C PRO A 62 -7.75 7.14 -3.60
N MET A 63 -8.74 7.74 -2.93
CA MET A 63 -9.94 7.06 -2.45
C MET A 63 -10.66 6.17 -3.48
N PRO A 64 -10.73 6.47 -4.80
CA PRO A 64 -11.37 5.56 -5.76
C PRO A 64 -10.66 4.20 -5.88
N ASP A 65 -9.34 4.16 -5.67
CA ASP A 65 -8.58 2.90 -5.60
C ASP A 65 -8.79 2.17 -4.27
N LEU A 66 -9.26 2.83 -3.22
CA LEU A 66 -9.61 2.19 -1.96
C LEU A 66 -11.06 1.69 -1.97
N ALA A 67 -11.94 2.37 -2.70
CA ALA A 67 -13.36 2.05 -2.82
C ALA A 67 -13.61 0.80 -3.67
N ARG A 68 -12.83 0.56 -4.74
CA ARG A 68 -12.99 -0.59 -5.65
C ARG A 68 -12.51 -1.94 -5.08
N ILE A 69 -11.56 -1.93 -4.15
CA ILE A 69 -11.06 -3.16 -3.47
C ILE A 69 -11.99 -3.56 -2.32
N GLY A 70 -12.99 -2.73 -1.99
CA GLY A 70 -13.78 -2.86 -0.78
C GLY A 70 -12.92 -2.48 0.42
N ALA A 71 -12.95 -1.19 0.80
CA ALA A 71 -12.33 -0.63 1.99
C ALA A 71 -11.00 -1.30 2.36
N LEU A 72 -9.94 -1.06 1.58
CA LEU A 72 -8.62 -1.57 1.91
C LEU A 72 -8.31 -1.25 3.39
N PRO A 73 -8.06 -2.26 4.24
CA PRO A 73 -7.92 -2.00 5.66
C PRO A 73 -6.78 -0.99 5.88
N PRO A 74 -6.98 0.05 6.72
CA PRO A 74 -5.94 1.01 7.04
C PRO A 74 -4.63 0.33 7.49
N GLY A 75 -4.72 -0.88 8.06
CA GLY A 75 -3.58 -1.72 8.42
C GLY A 75 -2.70 -2.17 7.25
N ILE A 76 -3.24 -2.40 6.05
CA ILE A 76 -2.42 -2.78 4.88
C ILE A 76 -1.60 -1.60 4.38
N ILE A 77 -2.19 -0.42 4.31
CA ILE A 77 -1.52 0.82 3.91
C ILE A 77 -0.42 1.14 4.92
N ARG A 78 -0.79 1.26 6.20
CA ARG A 78 0.14 1.58 7.30
C ARG A 78 1.25 0.54 7.40
N GLY A 79 0.92 -0.75 7.28
CA GLY A 79 1.90 -1.83 7.31
C GLY A 79 2.85 -1.83 6.11
N THR A 80 2.38 -1.43 4.92
CA THR A 80 3.23 -1.29 3.73
C THR A 80 4.20 -0.13 3.89
N ILE A 81 3.72 1.03 4.35
CA ILE A 81 4.58 2.18 4.66
C ILE A 81 5.63 1.80 5.69
N ALA A 82 5.23 1.18 6.80
CA ALA A 82 6.14 0.79 7.87
C ALA A 82 7.26 -0.11 7.35
N ARG A 83 6.92 -1.16 6.58
CA ARG A 83 7.92 -2.07 6.00
C ARG A 83 8.87 -1.36 5.05
N GLU A 84 8.34 -0.52 4.17
CA GLU A 84 9.16 0.19 3.17
C GLU A 84 10.07 1.22 3.84
N TRP A 85 9.56 1.95 4.82
CA TRP A 85 10.34 2.90 5.61
C TRP A 85 11.45 2.21 6.39
N THR A 86 11.18 1.09 7.07
CA THR A 86 12.21 0.33 7.81
C THR A 86 13.34 -0.09 6.86
N ALA A 87 13.01 -0.61 5.67
CA ALA A 87 14.02 -0.98 4.69
C ALA A 87 14.89 0.20 4.25
N LEU A 88 14.31 1.40 4.11
CA LEU A 88 15.03 2.62 3.74
C LEU A 88 15.85 3.20 4.90
N ALA A 89 15.31 3.18 6.11
CA ALA A 89 15.97 3.67 7.32
C ALA A 89 17.18 2.81 7.70
N ASP A 90 17.10 1.48 7.52
CA ASP A 90 18.22 0.57 7.72
C ASP A 90 19.36 0.81 6.73
N MET A 91 19.05 1.16 5.47
CA MET A 91 20.06 1.53 4.46
C MET A 91 20.70 2.90 4.73
N ALA A 92 19.97 3.82 5.36
CA ALA A 92 20.45 5.18 5.64
C ALA A 92 21.30 5.26 6.93
N ARG A 93 21.38 4.20 7.74
CA ARG A 93 22.18 4.19 8.96
C ARG A 93 23.66 3.95 8.62
N PRO A 94 24.57 4.92 8.86
CA PRO A 94 26.00 4.65 8.73
C PRO A 94 26.39 3.57 9.76
N ARG A 95 27.13 2.57 9.30
CA ARG A 95 27.76 1.56 10.16
C ARG A 95 28.81 2.19 11.07
#